data_AF-A0A496XSY1-F1
#
_entry.id   AF-A0A496XSY1-F1
#
_cell.length_a   1.000
_cell.length_b   1.000
_cell.length_c   1.000
_cell.angle_alpha   90.00
_cell.angle_beta   90.00
_cell.angle_gamma   90.00
#
_symmetry.space_group_name_H-M   'P 1'
#
loop_
_entity.id
_entity.type
_entity.pdbx_description
1 polymer ?
#
loop_
_entity_poly.entity_id
_entity_poly.type
_entity_poly.pdbx_seq_one_letter_code
_entity_poly.pdbx_strand_id
1 'polypeptide(L)'
;MGPINLFGEDNEVPGLFSSLQNLIKFHKKGFNQQYRKLKAAALPFALNKAKDIRLDPYFVRSLIFYSDNNYLSLLKSNNLCDLYALIENNLLRTSKGIIKNLAVVVKSPDNQLYSTLLKKNVFLNYVYGKKCINKKELSILFNQKNFNTTFKDINLRVPKSYKGCINIFNSRVKNPNTAYLCKIPMAIKVGKAAEKSLTKLNEQSDPIQMMYSRRVLTKNYYLKNITLFKRNYLENLCHNLTNAEKFCSFFQADDAWSKVISGENPNYKMSYKCRNYLNIKGPLPTKVLKKCAQVFKETPDTCITRGNAGHPSIFPLQSCDDLSKSLNKSKMITKYHDCPGIIENQSITNIYRIIKHYDPSKKEEIFNGDCASKINLEFANLFLKTKNKNDWPLKICYQDLAKEEEICTPYIPGNGGKAELSEGRVMAKILERNKGAPPGDTCKVVDTKSYNPVKLEYRLGCFIVYNQGDCSSLHCPKKIIYKRKEVKGIRYDGRPNFDYFPNSSTNTSGALVNILKYDKKYRFRELRSLSEIVQFFSTKKKVLAHGVGCAGDILPNYFTKRSFNECRPLPFIIDGYIKDKRKKIFLITRTAIDDVHTPRLINWNYIYSGVKNYGEVHPMKSWLLYGINK
;
A
#
# COMPACT_ATOMS: atom_id res chain seq x y z
N MET A 1 69.41 -48.13 -26.78
CA MET A 1 68.05 -47.95 -27.32
C MET A 1 67.06 -48.13 -26.18
N GLY A 2 66.27 -47.11 -25.93
CA GLY A 2 65.12 -47.09 -24.99
C GLY A 2 64.48 -45.71 -25.13
N PRO A 3 63.20 -45.59 -25.54
CA PRO A 3 62.66 -44.32 -25.99
C PRO A 3 62.25 -43.42 -24.81
N ILE A 4 62.47 -42.12 -25.02
CA ILE A 4 62.05 -41.02 -24.14
C ILE A 4 60.54 -40.82 -24.31
N ASN A 5 59.81 -40.86 -23.19
CA ASN A 5 58.38 -40.64 -23.14
C ASN A 5 58.08 -39.13 -23.21
N LEU A 6 57.71 -38.65 -24.40
CA LEU A 6 57.09 -37.35 -24.63
C LEU A 6 55.56 -37.55 -24.58
N PHE A 7 54.83 -36.62 -23.95
CA PHE A 7 53.37 -36.60 -23.67
C PHE A 7 52.95 -37.40 -22.42
N GLY A 8 52.44 -36.84 -21.32
CA GLY A 8 51.83 -35.53 -21.05
C GLY A 8 50.47 -35.74 -20.38
N GLU A 9 50.32 -35.27 -19.14
CA GLU A 9 49.12 -35.39 -18.28
C GLU A 9 47.81 -34.96 -18.98
N ASP A 10 46.77 -35.80 -18.82
CA ASP A 10 45.32 -35.57 -18.97
C ASP A 10 44.84 -34.37 -19.83
N ASN A 11 44.64 -34.64 -21.12
CA ASN A 11 43.89 -33.79 -22.05
C ASN A 11 42.38 -34.12 -22.04
N GLU A 12 41.64 -33.69 -21.01
CA GLU A 12 40.20 -33.49 -21.20
C GLU A 12 39.96 -32.12 -21.83
N VAL A 13 39.48 -32.11 -23.09
CA VAL A 13 39.13 -30.88 -23.79
C VAL A 13 38.06 -30.13 -22.97
N PRO A 14 38.35 -28.90 -22.49
CA PRO A 14 37.42 -28.18 -21.61
C PRO A 14 36.11 -27.92 -22.33
N GLY A 15 35.02 -28.52 -21.83
CA GLY A 15 33.67 -28.31 -22.37
C GLY A 15 33.32 -26.83 -22.49
N LEU A 16 32.46 -26.46 -23.45
CA LEU A 16 32.17 -25.07 -23.86
C LEU A 16 31.99 -24.08 -22.69
N PHE A 17 31.28 -24.47 -21.63
CA PHE A 17 31.07 -23.65 -20.45
C PHE A 17 32.37 -23.38 -19.65
N SER A 18 33.21 -24.39 -19.46
CA SER A 18 34.50 -24.25 -18.77
C SER A 18 35.46 -23.37 -19.57
N SER A 19 35.46 -23.51 -20.90
CA SER A 19 36.20 -22.67 -21.84
C SER A 19 35.76 -21.20 -21.77
N LEU A 20 34.46 -20.91 -21.70
CA LEU A 20 33.95 -19.55 -21.52
C LEU A 20 34.30 -18.95 -20.15
N GLN A 21 34.22 -19.74 -19.07
CA GLN A 21 34.63 -19.29 -17.73
C GLN A 21 36.12 -18.96 -17.67
N ASN A 22 36.96 -19.78 -18.30
CA ASN A 22 38.40 -19.56 -18.39
C ASN A 22 38.71 -18.30 -19.20
N LEU A 23 37.98 -18.06 -20.30
CA LEU A 23 38.12 -16.83 -21.10
C LEU A 23 37.74 -15.57 -20.29
N ILE A 24 36.67 -15.61 -19.49
CA ILE A 24 36.29 -14.50 -18.59
C ILE A 24 37.37 -14.26 -17.54
N LYS A 25 37.93 -15.32 -16.93
CA LYS A 25 39.03 -15.23 -15.94
C LYS A 25 40.30 -14.65 -16.55
N PHE A 26 40.71 -15.13 -17.72
CA PHE A 26 41.87 -14.64 -18.45
C PHE A 26 41.71 -13.16 -18.81
N HIS A 27 40.55 -12.80 -19.38
CA HIS A 27 40.22 -11.41 -19.67
C HIS A 27 40.24 -10.53 -18.41
N LYS A 28 39.74 -11.03 -17.26
CA LYS A 28 39.79 -10.29 -15.99
C LYS A 28 41.23 -9.93 -15.60
N LYS A 29 42.14 -10.89 -15.69
CA LYS A 29 43.56 -10.73 -15.33
C LYS A 29 44.22 -9.72 -16.27
N GLY A 30 44.05 -9.89 -17.58
CA GLY A 30 44.59 -8.97 -18.58
C GLY A 30 44.03 -7.55 -18.45
N PHE A 31 42.73 -7.40 -18.21
CA PHE A 31 42.09 -6.08 -18.02
C PHE A 31 42.68 -5.36 -16.82
N ASN A 32 42.88 -6.08 -15.71
CA ASN A 32 43.45 -5.49 -14.50
C ASN A 32 44.91 -5.05 -14.69
N GLN A 33 45.70 -5.83 -15.43
CA GLN A 33 47.08 -5.47 -15.76
C GLN A 33 47.12 -4.23 -16.67
N GLN A 34 46.36 -4.22 -17.77
CA GLN A 34 46.27 -3.07 -18.67
C GLN A 34 45.77 -1.82 -17.94
N TYR A 35 44.72 -1.94 -17.12
CA TYR A 35 44.20 -0.82 -16.34
C TYR A 35 45.23 -0.23 -15.37
N ARG A 36 46.10 -1.07 -14.77
CA ARG A 36 47.22 -0.59 -13.94
C ARG A 36 48.25 0.18 -14.77
N LYS A 37 48.64 -0.35 -15.94
CA LYS A 37 49.56 0.33 -16.87
C LYS A 37 49.01 1.71 -17.29
N LEU A 38 47.75 1.75 -17.71
CA LEU A 38 47.10 3.00 -18.16
C LEU A 38 46.90 4.03 -17.05
N LYS A 39 46.87 3.62 -15.78
CA LYS A 39 46.76 4.55 -14.64
C LYS A 39 48.02 5.40 -14.47
N ALA A 40 49.18 4.88 -14.88
CA ALA A 40 50.45 5.59 -14.87
C ALA A 40 50.71 6.40 -16.17
N ALA A 41 49.94 6.15 -17.23
CA ALA A 41 50.12 6.78 -18.53
C ALA A 41 49.45 8.17 -18.58
N ALA A 42 50.25 9.23 -18.69
CA ALA A 42 49.79 10.60 -18.93
C ALA A 42 49.83 10.94 -20.43
N LEU A 43 48.93 11.83 -20.87
CA LEU A 43 49.00 12.39 -22.23
C LEU A 43 50.04 13.51 -22.26
N PRO A 44 50.91 13.58 -23.29
CA PRO A 44 51.89 14.65 -23.42
C PRO A 44 51.28 15.98 -23.93
N PHE A 45 49.96 16.03 -24.12
CA PHE A 45 49.25 17.20 -24.63
C PHE A 45 47.88 17.34 -23.98
N ALA A 46 47.32 18.55 -24.04
CA ALA A 46 45.97 18.84 -23.56
C ALA A 46 44.90 18.16 -24.43
N LEU A 47 43.88 17.55 -23.79
CA LEU A 47 42.85 16.75 -24.48
C LEU A 47 42.09 17.49 -25.58
N ASN A 48 41.99 18.82 -25.50
CA ASN A 48 41.36 19.66 -26.53
C ASN A 48 42.14 19.70 -27.86
N LYS A 49 43.43 19.36 -27.86
CA LYS A 49 44.27 19.23 -29.07
C LYS A 49 44.17 17.85 -29.72
N ALA A 50 43.45 16.89 -29.13
CA ALA A 50 43.30 15.55 -29.70
C ALA A 50 42.52 15.58 -31.02
N LYS A 51 43.05 14.91 -32.06
CA LYS A 51 42.36 14.74 -33.36
C LYS A 51 41.19 13.76 -33.27
N ASP A 52 41.36 12.66 -32.52
CA ASP A 52 40.30 11.68 -32.28
C ASP A 52 40.48 10.98 -30.94
N ILE A 53 39.37 10.54 -30.35
CA ILE A 53 39.33 9.79 -29.10
C ILE A 53 38.34 8.65 -29.27
N ARG A 54 38.81 7.42 -29.07
CA ARG A 54 38.01 6.20 -29.15
C ARG A 54 38.17 5.37 -27.87
N LEU A 55 37.19 4.52 -27.58
CA LEU A 55 37.32 3.55 -26.50
C LEU A 55 38.35 2.49 -26.87
N ASP A 56 39.17 2.10 -25.91
CA ASP A 56 40.12 1.01 -26.07
C ASP A 56 39.39 -0.31 -26.38
N PRO A 57 39.79 -1.09 -27.40
CA PRO A 57 39.09 -2.32 -27.77
C PRO A 57 39.01 -3.35 -26.64
N TYR A 58 40.05 -3.45 -25.81
CA TYR A 58 40.07 -4.35 -24.67
C TYR A 58 39.12 -3.87 -23.56
N PHE A 59 38.94 -2.55 -23.43
CA PHE A 59 37.90 -1.98 -22.57
C PHE A 59 36.49 -2.27 -23.09
N VAL A 60 36.25 -2.16 -24.39
CA VAL A 60 34.94 -2.52 -24.98
C VAL A 60 34.63 -4.01 -24.76
N ARG A 61 35.61 -4.91 -24.93
CA ARG A 61 35.45 -6.33 -24.58
C ARG A 61 35.06 -6.53 -23.12
N SER A 62 35.69 -5.77 -22.21
CA SER A 62 35.33 -5.75 -20.78
C SER A 62 33.89 -5.32 -20.54
N LEU A 63 33.36 -4.36 -21.32
CA LEU A 63 31.96 -3.97 -21.23
C LEU A 63 31.02 -5.11 -21.64
N ILE A 64 31.35 -5.79 -22.74
CA ILE A 64 30.53 -6.90 -23.27
C ILE A 64 30.50 -8.08 -22.29
N PHE A 65 31.65 -8.48 -21.74
CA PHE A 65 31.72 -9.66 -20.85
C PHE A 65 31.09 -9.45 -19.47
N TYR A 66 31.02 -8.22 -18.96
CA TYR A 66 30.64 -7.95 -17.56
C TYR A 66 29.34 -7.15 -17.40
N SER A 67 28.74 -6.70 -18.50
CA SER A 67 27.43 -6.02 -18.46
C SER A 67 26.28 -7.00 -18.57
N ASP A 68 25.11 -6.60 -18.06
CA ASP A 68 23.88 -7.39 -18.21
C ASP A 68 23.44 -7.41 -19.67
N ASN A 69 23.15 -8.60 -20.21
CA ASN A 69 22.74 -8.78 -21.60
C ASN A 69 21.48 -7.95 -21.94
N ASN A 70 20.60 -7.70 -20.97
CA ASN A 70 19.43 -6.83 -21.16
C ASN A 70 19.82 -5.40 -21.56
N TYR A 71 20.91 -4.85 -21.04
CA TYR A 71 21.36 -3.51 -21.42
C TYR A 71 22.16 -3.54 -22.71
N LEU A 72 22.90 -4.62 -22.97
CA LEU A 72 23.61 -4.79 -24.24
C LEU A 72 22.65 -4.87 -25.43
N SER A 73 21.44 -5.41 -25.25
CA SER A 73 20.43 -5.45 -26.31
C SER A 73 19.89 -4.08 -26.74
N LEU A 74 20.18 -3.01 -25.99
CA LEU A 74 19.87 -1.64 -26.39
C LEU A 74 20.89 -1.06 -27.39
N LEU A 75 22.03 -1.74 -27.58
CA LEU A 75 22.99 -1.38 -28.61
C LEU A 75 22.43 -1.79 -29.97
N LYS A 76 21.89 -0.81 -30.71
CA LYS A 76 21.58 -1.02 -32.13
C LYS A 76 22.89 -1.17 -32.90
N SER A 77 22.90 -2.02 -33.92
CA SER A 77 24.04 -2.19 -34.83
C SER A 77 24.54 -0.80 -35.29
N ASN A 78 25.80 -0.51 -34.98
CA ASN A 78 26.56 0.68 -35.37
C ASN A 78 26.24 2.04 -34.70
N ASN A 79 25.52 2.11 -33.57
CA ASN A 79 25.32 3.39 -32.86
C ASN A 79 26.20 3.59 -31.62
N LEU A 80 27.34 4.27 -31.79
CA LEU A 80 28.24 4.67 -30.69
C LEU A 80 27.56 5.55 -29.63
N CYS A 81 26.57 6.37 -30.00
CA CYS A 81 25.89 7.25 -29.07
C CYS A 81 25.01 6.48 -28.07
N ASP A 82 24.45 5.33 -28.47
CA ASP A 82 23.72 4.46 -27.54
C ASP A 82 24.68 3.83 -26.53
N LEU A 83 25.85 3.38 -26.97
CA LEU A 83 26.90 2.90 -26.06
C LEU A 83 27.28 3.95 -25.01
N TYR A 84 27.52 5.19 -25.44
CA TYR A 84 27.86 6.29 -24.53
C TYR A 84 26.72 6.64 -23.57
N ALA A 85 25.46 6.59 -24.03
CA ALA A 85 24.29 6.79 -23.17
C ALA A 85 24.18 5.69 -22.09
N LEU A 86 24.45 4.42 -22.43
CA LEU A 86 24.46 3.33 -21.46
C LEU A 86 25.60 3.49 -20.43
N ILE A 87 26.79 3.93 -20.87
CA ILE A 87 27.91 4.24 -19.98
C ILE A 87 27.54 5.39 -19.05
N GLU A 88 27.01 6.50 -19.57
CA GLU A 88 26.57 7.68 -18.80
C GLU A 88 25.61 7.29 -17.68
N ASN A 89 24.62 6.45 -18.01
CA ASN A 89 23.57 5.99 -17.10
C ASN A 89 23.99 4.85 -16.15
N ASN A 90 25.26 4.43 -16.16
CA ASN A 90 25.81 3.33 -15.35
C ASN A 90 25.11 1.97 -15.60
N LEU A 91 24.64 1.75 -16.83
CA LEU A 91 24.01 0.48 -17.22
C LEU A 91 25.03 -0.57 -17.64
N LEU A 92 26.21 -0.14 -18.08
CA LEU A 92 27.35 -1.02 -18.40
C LEU A 92 28.37 -1.07 -17.26
N ARG A 93 29.11 -2.19 -17.22
CA ARG A 93 30.12 -2.49 -16.19
C ARG A 93 31.32 -3.17 -16.82
N THR A 94 32.46 -3.03 -16.16
CA THR A 94 33.68 -3.79 -16.47
C THR A 94 33.94 -4.81 -15.36
N SER A 95 35.03 -5.57 -15.47
CA SER A 95 35.49 -6.45 -14.41
C SER A 95 35.82 -5.74 -13.07
N LYS A 96 35.98 -4.40 -13.10
CA LYS A 96 36.15 -3.53 -11.92
C LYS A 96 34.82 -2.98 -11.37
N GLY A 97 33.68 -3.34 -11.95
CA GLY A 97 32.36 -2.89 -11.54
C GLY A 97 31.90 -1.61 -12.25
N ILE A 98 31.39 -0.64 -11.48
CA ILE A 98 30.87 0.63 -12.03
C ILE A 98 32.01 1.46 -12.61
N ILE A 99 31.81 1.93 -13.84
CA ILE A 99 32.79 2.67 -14.62
C ILE A 99 33.03 4.06 -14.02
N LYS A 100 34.20 4.27 -13.42
CA LYS A 100 34.68 5.58 -12.95
C LYS A 100 35.61 6.25 -13.97
N ASN A 101 36.45 5.46 -14.63
CA ASN A 101 37.37 5.88 -15.68
C ASN A 101 37.19 4.98 -16.91
N LEU A 102 37.40 5.55 -18.09
CA LEU A 102 37.36 4.86 -19.37
C LEU A 102 38.77 4.75 -19.93
N ALA A 103 39.15 3.56 -20.37
CA ALA A 103 40.37 3.40 -21.16
C ALA A 103 40.09 3.82 -22.60
N VAL A 104 40.92 4.72 -23.12
CA VAL A 104 40.77 5.33 -24.42
C VAL A 104 42.07 5.27 -25.20
N VAL A 105 41.94 5.29 -26.52
CA VAL A 105 43.01 5.55 -27.47
C VAL A 105 42.80 6.95 -28.03
N VAL A 106 43.82 7.80 -27.89
CA VAL A 106 43.81 9.21 -28.29
C VAL A 106 44.79 9.40 -29.44
N LYS A 107 44.33 10.00 -30.53
CA LYS A 107 45.17 10.40 -31.66
C LYS A 107 45.66 11.84 -31.45
N SER A 108 46.97 12.02 -31.34
CA SER A 108 47.62 13.32 -31.14
C SER A 108 47.51 14.22 -32.38
N PRO A 109 47.84 15.53 -32.27
CA PRO A 109 47.99 16.41 -33.43
C PRO A 109 48.94 15.83 -34.49
N ASP A 110 49.99 15.14 -34.06
CA ASP A 110 51.02 14.56 -34.94
C ASP A 110 50.67 13.14 -35.41
N ASN A 111 49.39 12.75 -35.31
CA ASN A 111 48.85 11.44 -35.69
C ASN A 111 49.36 10.23 -34.87
N GLN A 112 50.11 10.44 -33.79
CA GLN A 112 50.54 9.36 -32.88
C GLN A 112 49.39 8.88 -31.98
N LEU A 113 49.39 7.60 -31.62
CA LEU A 113 48.35 6.99 -30.78
C LEU A 113 48.84 6.80 -29.34
N TYR A 114 48.06 7.30 -28.39
CA TYR A 114 48.31 7.19 -26.96
C TYR A 114 47.15 6.49 -26.26
N SER A 115 47.45 5.51 -25.40
CA SER A 115 46.43 4.86 -24.56
C SER A 115 46.49 5.43 -23.14
N THR A 116 45.34 5.86 -22.60
CA THR A 116 45.27 6.44 -21.24
C THR A 116 43.91 6.17 -20.57
N LEU A 117 43.77 6.54 -19.30
CA LEU A 117 42.51 6.57 -18.57
C LEU A 117 41.94 7.98 -18.48
N LEU A 118 40.74 8.19 -19.00
CA LEU A 118 39.98 9.42 -18.78
C LEU A 118 38.92 9.23 -17.70
N LYS A 119 38.77 10.21 -16.80
CA LYS A 119 37.62 10.25 -15.88
C LYS A 119 36.32 10.25 -16.69
N LYS A 120 35.32 9.50 -16.23
CA LYS A 120 34.04 9.35 -16.95
C LYS A 120 33.40 10.68 -17.36
N ASN A 121 33.34 11.65 -16.45
CA ASN A 121 32.74 12.96 -16.75
C ASN A 121 33.54 13.75 -17.80
N VAL A 122 34.88 13.62 -17.81
CA VAL A 122 35.73 14.27 -18.81
C VAL A 122 35.45 13.70 -20.19
N PHE A 123 35.45 12.36 -20.33
CA PHE A 123 35.10 11.70 -21.59
C PHE A 123 33.70 12.08 -22.07
N LEU A 124 32.70 12.06 -21.18
CA LEU A 124 31.33 12.38 -21.53
C LEU A 124 31.12 13.84 -21.97
N ASN A 125 31.92 14.77 -21.47
CA ASN A 125 31.83 16.18 -21.86
C ASN A 125 32.59 16.45 -23.17
N TYR A 126 33.79 15.88 -23.34
CA TYR A 126 34.65 16.17 -24.49
C TYR A 126 34.31 15.35 -25.74
N VAL A 127 33.93 14.08 -25.59
CA VAL A 127 33.67 13.18 -26.72
C VAL A 127 32.17 13.05 -26.96
N TYR A 128 31.43 12.60 -25.95
CA TYR A 128 30.00 12.34 -26.09
C TYR A 128 29.18 13.62 -26.29
N GLY A 129 29.47 14.69 -25.54
CA GLY A 129 28.80 15.98 -25.69
C GLY A 129 28.96 16.60 -27.09
N LYS A 130 30.08 16.35 -27.77
CA LYS A 130 30.34 16.85 -29.13
C LYS A 130 29.81 15.93 -30.22
N LYS A 131 30.02 14.61 -30.11
CA LYS A 131 29.65 13.63 -31.14
C LYS A 131 28.18 13.19 -31.08
N CYS A 132 27.50 13.38 -29.96
CA CYS A 132 26.15 12.83 -29.70
C CYS A 132 25.21 13.87 -29.07
N ILE A 133 25.04 15.03 -29.72
CA ILE A 133 24.31 16.20 -29.21
C ILE A 133 22.90 15.83 -28.74
N ASN A 134 22.08 15.19 -29.59
CA ASN A 134 20.70 14.83 -29.25
C ASN A 134 20.61 13.96 -27.99
N LYS A 135 21.55 13.03 -27.79
CA LYS A 135 21.56 12.19 -26.60
C LYS A 135 22.01 12.99 -25.38
N LYS A 136 22.94 13.93 -25.54
CA LYS A 136 23.35 14.84 -24.47
C LYS A 136 22.21 15.75 -24.01
N GLU A 137 21.39 16.26 -24.93
CA GLU A 137 20.17 17.02 -24.59
C GLU A 137 19.20 16.18 -23.76
N LEU A 138 18.99 14.92 -24.13
CA LEU A 138 18.19 13.99 -23.31
C LEU A 138 18.78 13.83 -21.89
N SER A 139 20.11 13.75 -21.75
CA SER A 139 20.75 13.69 -20.42
C SER A 139 20.42 14.91 -19.55
N ILE A 140 20.31 16.10 -20.14
CA ILE A 140 19.92 17.33 -19.45
C ILE A 140 18.46 17.23 -18.96
N LEU A 141 17.56 16.64 -19.75
CA LEU A 141 16.16 16.43 -19.34
C LEU A 141 16.05 15.46 -18.14
N PHE A 142 16.89 14.41 -18.10
CA PHE A 142 16.89 13.41 -17.03
C PHE A 142 17.86 13.70 -15.88
N ASN A 143 18.43 14.92 -15.81
CA ASN A 143 19.23 15.35 -14.66
C ASN A 143 18.34 15.65 -13.43
N GLN A 144 18.93 15.75 -12.24
CA GLN A 144 18.16 15.90 -11.00
C GLN A 144 17.30 17.18 -10.94
N LYS A 145 17.69 18.25 -11.65
CA LYS A 145 16.98 19.53 -11.71
C LYS A 145 15.70 19.42 -12.55
N ASN A 146 15.77 18.76 -13.71
CA ASN A 146 14.68 18.68 -14.68
C ASN A 146 13.85 17.40 -14.58
N PHE A 147 14.37 16.38 -13.88
CA PHE A 147 13.78 15.05 -13.81
C PHE A 147 12.30 15.05 -13.46
N ASN A 148 11.89 15.84 -12.46
CA ASN A 148 10.49 15.85 -12.02
C ASN A 148 9.53 16.37 -13.10
N THR A 149 9.97 17.33 -13.91
CA THR A 149 9.19 17.84 -15.04
C THR A 149 9.15 16.80 -16.15
N THR A 150 10.31 16.36 -16.63
CA THR A 150 10.41 15.37 -17.72
C THR A 150 9.69 14.06 -17.40
N PHE A 151 9.78 13.58 -16.16
CA PHE A 151 9.19 12.29 -15.77
C PHE A 151 7.66 12.35 -15.56
N LYS A 152 7.09 13.54 -15.33
CA LYS A 152 5.63 13.72 -15.28
C LYS A 152 4.99 13.44 -16.64
N ASP A 153 5.65 13.87 -17.72
CA ASP A 153 5.15 13.73 -19.09
C ASP A 153 5.28 12.30 -19.63
N ILE A 154 6.08 11.45 -18.98
CA ILE A 154 6.25 10.05 -19.37
C ILE A 154 5.05 9.22 -18.90
N ASN A 155 4.19 8.88 -19.85
CA ASN A 155 3.00 8.08 -19.63
C ASN A 155 3.28 6.57 -19.67
N LEU A 156 3.53 5.96 -18.50
CA LEU A 156 3.66 4.50 -18.35
C LEU A 156 2.27 3.86 -18.23
N ARG A 157 1.69 3.43 -19.35
CA ARG A 157 0.34 2.84 -19.39
C ARG A 157 0.36 1.37 -19.03
N VAL A 158 -0.64 0.91 -18.29
CA VAL A 158 -0.94 -0.52 -18.11
C VAL A 158 -1.53 -1.05 -19.42
N PRO A 159 -0.99 -2.13 -20.00
CA PRO A 159 -1.53 -2.73 -21.20
C PRO A 159 -2.93 -3.32 -20.96
N LYS A 160 -3.84 -3.14 -21.91
CA LYS A 160 -5.21 -3.70 -21.83
C LYS A 160 -5.35 -5.08 -22.47
N SER A 161 -4.38 -5.48 -23.28
CA SER A 161 -4.34 -6.77 -23.98
C SER A 161 -2.89 -7.21 -24.17
N TYR A 162 -2.67 -8.50 -24.42
CA TYR A 162 -1.33 -9.02 -24.69
C TYR A 162 -0.70 -8.38 -25.93
N LYS A 163 -1.42 -8.34 -27.05
CA LYS A 163 -0.97 -7.66 -28.28
C LYS A 163 -0.64 -6.19 -28.03
N GLY A 164 -1.49 -5.49 -27.27
CA GLY A 164 -1.23 -4.12 -26.86
C GLY A 164 0.02 -3.98 -25.97
N CYS A 165 0.28 -4.96 -25.11
CA CYS A 165 1.47 -5.02 -24.28
C CYS A 165 2.76 -5.17 -25.10
N ILE A 166 2.78 -6.11 -26.06
CA ILE A 166 3.93 -6.32 -26.94
C ILE A 166 4.24 -5.04 -27.73
N ASN A 167 3.21 -4.35 -28.23
CA ASN A 167 3.39 -3.07 -28.93
C ASN A 167 3.97 -1.98 -28.01
N ILE A 168 3.45 -1.88 -26.77
CA ILE A 168 4.00 -0.96 -25.77
C ILE A 168 5.46 -1.31 -25.49
N PHE A 169 5.78 -2.57 -25.25
CA PHE A 169 7.14 -3.04 -25.02
C PHE A 169 8.08 -2.65 -26.17
N ASN A 170 7.73 -3.00 -27.40
CA ASN A 170 8.55 -2.71 -28.58
C ASN A 170 8.78 -1.20 -28.77
N SER A 171 7.74 -0.38 -28.55
CA SER A 171 7.88 1.08 -28.61
C SER A 171 8.79 1.62 -27.50
N ARG A 172 8.77 0.99 -26.31
CA ARG A 172 9.62 1.36 -25.18
C ARG A 172 11.06 0.96 -25.43
N VAL A 173 11.36 -0.26 -25.83
CA VAL A 173 12.74 -0.69 -26.10
C VAL A 173 13.39 0.18 -27.18
N LYS A 174 12.64 0.58 -28.21
CA LYS A 174 13.13 1.46 -29.28
C LYS A 174 13.27 2.94 -28.87
N ASN A 175 12.69 3.35 -27.74
CA ASN A 175 12.65 4.76 -27.33
C ASN A 175 14.04 5.28 -26.90
N PRO A 176 14.49 6.46 -27.37
CA PRO A 176 15.76 7.06 -26.98
C PRO A 176 15.94 7.29 -25.47
N ASN A 177 14.83 7.43 -24.74
CA ASN A 177 14.82 7.68 -23.29
C ASN A 177 15.08 6.43 -22.45
N THR A 178 15.07 5.23 -23.04
CA THR A 178 15.09 3.98 -22.29
C THR A 178 16.35 3.79 -21.45
N ALA A 179 17.52 4.21 -21.94
CA ALA A 179 18.75 4.22 -21.13
C ALA A 179 18.62 5.11 -19.89
N TYR A 180 18.02 6.29 -20.03
CA TYR A 180 17.81 7.23 -18.92
C TYR A 180 16.74 6.73 -17.93
N LEU A 181 15.71 6.06 -18.44
CA LEU A 181 14.69 5.42 -17.61
C LEU A 181 15.27 4.23 -16.83
N CYS A 182 16.12 3.41 -17.45
CA CYS A 182 16.76 2.27 -16.79
C CYS A 182 17.84 2.65 -15.77
N LYS A 183 18.36 3.88 -15.81
CA LYS A 183 19.18 4.45 -14.73
C LYS A 183 18.47 4.39 -13.37
N ILE A 184 17.15 4.56 -13.35
CA ILE A 184 16.35 4.65 -12.12
C ILE A 184 16.38 3.33 -11.32
N PRO A 185 15.92 2.18 -11.86
CA PRO A 185 15.97 0.92 -11.12
C PRO A 185 17.42 0.52 -10.78
N MET A 186 18.39 0.84 -11.65
CA MET A 186 19.80 0.60 -11.38
C MET A 186 20.32 1.43 -10.20
N ALA A 187 20.00 2.72 -10.13
CA ALA A 187 20.37 3.59 -9.02
C ALA A 187 19.74 3.13 -7.70
N ILE A 188 18.49 2.66 -7.73
CA ILE A 188 17.83 2.08 -6.56
C ILE A 188 18.54 0.79 -6.11
N LYS A 189 18.89 -0.12 -7.03
CA LYS A 189 19.62 -1.37 -6.75
C LYS A 189 20.98 -1.09 -6.11
N VAL A 190 21.75 -0.18 -6.70
CA VAL A 190 23.08 0.22 -6.20
C VAL A 190 22.97 0.94 -4.85
N GLY A 191 21.97 1.79 -4.64
CA GLY A 191 21.75 2.47 -3.37
C GLY A 191 21.32 1.53 -2.23
N LYS A 192 20.52 0.49 -2.52
CA LYS A 192 20.19 -0.56 -1.53
C LYS A 192 21.42 -1.36 -1.12
N ALA A 193 22.31 -1.67 -2.07
CA ALA A 193 23.57 -2.33 -1.75
C ALA A 193 24.49 -1.42 -0.91
N ALA A 194 24.57 -0.13 -1.26
CA ALA A 194 25.34 0.87 -0.52
C ALA A 194 24.86 1.05 0.93
N GLU A 195 23.55 1.09 1.15
CA GLU A 195 22.95 1.18 2.49
C GLU A 195 23.37 0.02 3.39
N LYS A 196 23.35 -1.22 2.86
CA LYS A 196 23.84 -2.41 3.58
C LYS A 196 25.34 -2.39 3.85
N SER A 197 26.12 -1.72 2.99
CA SER A 197 27.56 -1.56 3.19
C SER A 197 27.85 -0.50 4.25
N LEU A 198 27.07 0.58 4.31
CA LEU A 198 27.21 1.62 5.33
C LEU A 198 26.99 1.10 6.75
N THR A 199 26.03 0.18 6.95
CA THR A 199 25.81 -0.44 8.27
C THR A 199 26.97 -1.33 8.75
N LYS A 200 27.97 -1.58 7.90
CA LYS A 200 29.14 -2.42 8.20
C LYS A 200 30.45 -1.63 8.29
N LEU A 201 30.41 -0.32 8.07
CA LEU A 201 31.58 0.55 8.10
C LEU A 201 31.64 1.28 9.45
N ASN A 202 32.81 1.34 10.07
CA ASN A 202 33.04 2.16 11.27
C ASN A 202 32.98 3.66 10.93
N GLU A 203 32.57 4.49 11.89
CA GLU A 203 32.13 5.89 11.72
C GLU A 203 33.20 6.90 11.28
N GLN A 204 34.41 6.48 10.89
CA GLN A 204 35.43 7.40 10.39
C GLN A 204 35.12 7.85 8.96
N SER A 205 35.27 9.16 8.71
CA SER A 205 34.94 9.89 7.49
C SER A 205 35.76 9.46 6.26
N ASP A 206 35.55 8.23 5.79
CA ASP A 206 36.22 7.64 4.65
C ASP A 206 35.58 8.16 3.33
N PRO A 207 36.37 8.55 2.31
CA PRO A 207 35.89 8.74 0.94
C PRO A 207 34.94 7.65 0.42
N ILE A 208 35.09 6.40 0.90
CA ILE A 208 34.18 5.27 0.64
C ILE A 208 32.80 5.51 1.26
N GLN A 209 32.73 6.00 2.50
CA GLN A 209 31.48 6.32 3.19
C GLN A 209 30.73 7.43 2.45
N MET A 210 31.40 8.54 2.08
CA MET A 210 30.79 9.61 1.28
C MET A 210 30.23 9.09 -0.05
N MET A 211 30.97 8.20 -0.72
CA MET A 211 30.53 7.57 -1.96
C MET A 211 29.27 6.72 -1.77
N TYR A 212 29.18 5.93 -0.69
CA TYR A 212 27.97 5.15 -0.39
C TYR A 212 26.81 6.05 0.02
N SER A 213 27.03 7.09 0.83
CA SER A 213 26.01 8.06 1.24
C SER A 213 25.38 8.75 0.02
N ARG A 214 26.18 9.18 -0.97
CA ARG A 214 25.65 9.74 -2.23
C ARG A 214 24.71 8.77 -2.98
N ARG A 215 25.04 7.47 -3.00
CA ARG A 215 24.19 6.45 -3.63
C ARG A 215 22.87 6.25 -2.88
N VAL A 216 22.91 6.29 -1.55
CA VAL A 216 21.71 6.24 -0.70
C VAL A 216 20.82 7.46 -0.93
N LEU A 217 21.40 8.66 -1.01
CA LEU A 217 20.66 9.90 -1.32
C LEU A 217 19.98 9.82 -2.68
N THR A 218 20.67 9.33 -3.72
CA THR A 218 20.07 9.14 -5.05
C THR A 218 18.91 8.13 -5.02
N LYS A 219 19.05 7.01 -4.30
CA LYS A 219 17.97 6.04 -4.10
C LYS A 219 16.77 6.71 -3.43
N ASN A 220 16.98 7.43 -2.33
CA ASN A 220 15.91 8.09 -1.58
C ASN A 220 15.19 9.17 -2.41
N TYR A 221 15.93 9.90 -3.24
CA TYR A 221 15.34 10.84 -4.20
C TYR A 221 14.34 10.15 -5.14
N TYR A 222 14.71 9.03 -5.76
CA TYR A 222 13.78 8.31 -6.64
C TYR A 222 12.63 7.64 -5.88
N LEU A 223 12.87 7.12 -4.68
CA LEU A 223 11.80 6.54 -3.84
C LEU A 223 10.76 7.57 -3.41
N LYS A 224 11.16 8.83 -3.22
CA LYS A 224 10.27 9.94 -2.86
C LYS A 224 9.49 10.48 -4.06
N ASN A 225 10.14 10.64 -5.21
CA ASN A 225 9.56 11.34 -6.37
C ASN A 225 8.83 10.44 -7.38
N ILE A 226 9.06 9.13 -7.38
CA ILE A 226 8.47 8.19 -8.34
C ILE A 226 7.49 7.26 -7.61
N THR A 227 6.27 7.10 -8.11
CA THR A 227 5.28 6.18 -7.52
C THR A 227 5.74 4.72 -7.58
N LEU A 228 5.23 3.88 -6.66
CA LEU A 228 5.57 2.45 -6.61
C LEU A 228 5.31 1.75 -7.95
N PHE A 229 4.14 1.99 -8.56
CA PHE A 229 3.79 1.47 -9.88
C PHE A 229 4.85 1.80 -10.93
N LYS A 230 5.20 3.09 -11.09
CA LYS A 230 6.17 3.52 -12.09
C LYS A 230 7.55 2.90 -11.84
N ARG A 231 7.96 2.74 -10.57
CA ARG A 231 9.23 2.05 -10.24
C ARG A 231 9.20 0.58 -10.65
N ASN A 232 8.14 -0.14 -10.30
CA ASN A 232 7.99 -1.55 -10.65
C ASN A 232 7.89 -1.76 -12.16
N TYR A 233 7.17 -0.87 -12.87
CA TYR A 233 7.09 -0.86 -14.32
C TYR A 233 8.48 -0.75 -14.95
N LEU A 234 9.28 0.22 -14.49
CA LEU A 234 10.64 0.41 -15.01
C LEU A 234 11.56 -0.74 -14.64
N GLU A 235 11.45 -1.29 -13.42
CA GLU A 235 12.19 -2.48 -13.02
C GLU A 235 11.86 -3.65 -13.95
N ASN A 236 10.57 -3.92 -14.20
CA ASN A 236 10.09 -4.96 -15.09
C ASN A 236 10.54 -4.74 -16.56
N LEU A 237 10.45 -3.51 -17.07
CA LEU A 237 10.93 -3.15 -18.41
C LEU A 237 12.42 -3.42 -18.55
N CYS A 238 13.23 -2.91 -17.61
CA CYS A 238 14.68 -2.94 -17.71
C CYS A 238 15.30 -4.33 -17.43
N HIS A 239 14.62 -5.19 -16.67
CA HIS A 239 15.05 -6.59 -16.47
C HIS A 239 14.64 -7.52 -17.63
N ASN A 240 13.71 -7.09 -18.49
CA ASN A 240 13.16 -7.92 -19.56
C ASN A 240 13.32 -7.25 -20.95
N LEU A 241 14.37 -6.45 -21.15
CA LEU A 241 14.61 -5.71 -22.41
C LEU A 241 14.74 -6.62 -23.65
N THR A 242 15.04 -7.91 -23.45
CA THR A 242 15.13 -8.93 -24.50
C THR A 242 13.91 -9.85 -24.57
N ASN A 243 12.97 -9.76 -23.62
CA ASN A 243 11.87 -10.72 -23.50
C ASN A 243 10.54 -10.00 -23.24
N ALA A 244 9.82 -9.74 -24.34
CA ALA A 244 8.53 -9.09 -24.32
C ALA A 244 7.48 -9.89 -23.53
N GLU A 245 7.53 -11.22 -23.60
CA GLU A 245 6.58 -12.11 -22.92
C GLU A 245 6.69 -11.99 -21.40
N LYS A 246 7.92 -12.03 -20.86
CA LYS A 246 8.18 -11.82 -19.43
C LYS A 246 7.76 -10.44 -18.99
N PHE A 247 8.06 -9.39 -19.77
CA PHE A 247 7.55 -8.05 -19.49
C PHE A 247 6.03 -8.02 -19.41
N CYS A 248 5.34 -8.68 -20.34
CA CYS A 248 3.88 -8.67 -20.43
C CYS A 248 3.19 -9.53 -19.38
N SER A 249 3.77 -10.66 -18.98
CA SER A 249 3.25 -11.55 -17.94
C SER A 249 2.98 -10.80 -16.63
N PHE A 250 3.81 -9.79 -16.33
CA PHE A 250 3.68 -8.93 -15.15
C PHE A 250 2.35 -8.17 -15.07
N PHE A 251 1.76 -7.81 -16.22
CA PHE A 251 0.52 -7.01 -16.32
C PHE A 251 -0.71 -7.84 -16.68
N GLN A 252 -0.54 -9.13 -17.00
CA GLN A 252 -1.64 -10.01 -17.38
C GLN A 252 -2.42 -10.55 -16.20
N ALA A 253 -1.85 -10.50 -15.00
CA ALA A 253 -2.50 -11.00 -13.81
C ALA A 253 -3.76 -10.16 -13.47
N ASP A 254 -4.93 -10.81 -13.48
CA ASP A 254 -6.20 -10.15 -13.13
C ASP A 254 -6.55 -10.27 -11.64
N ASP A 255 -5.66 -10.82 -10.83
CA ASP A 255 -5.85 -10.93 -9.39
C ASP A 255 -5.38 -9.66 -8.65
N ALA A 256 -6.07 -9.30 -7.57
CA ALA A 256 -5.75 -8.13 -6.77
C ALA A 256 -4.34 -8.22 -6.15
N TRP A 257 -3.87 -9.42 -5.81
CA TRP A 257 -2.58 -9.63 -5.14
C TRP A 257 -1.43 -9.23 -6.04
N SER A 258 -1.40 -9.72 -7.28
CA SER A 258 -0.44 -9.32 -8.31
C SER A 258 -0.48 -7.83 -8.57
N LYS A 259 -1.68 -7.26 -8.69
CA LYS A 259 -1.84 -5.83 -8.96
C LYS A 259 -1.38 -4.95 -7.80
N VAL A 260 -1.45 -5.43 -6.56
CA VAL A 260 -0.83 -4.75 -5.42
C VAL A 260 0.70 -4.82 -5.50
N ILE A 261 1.26 -5.98 -5.85
CA ILE A 261 2.71 -6.14 -6.04
C ILE A 261 3.22 -5.27 -7.19
N SER A 262 2.48 -5.19 -8.29
CA SER A 262 2.83 -4.33 -9.43
C SER A 262 2.62 -2.85 -9.12
N GLY A 263 1.80 -2.51 -8.14
CA GLY A 263 1.44 -1.15 -7.74
C GLY A 263 0.28 -0.57 -8.55
N GLU A 264 -0.34 -1.36 -9.43
CA GLU A 264 -1.59 -1.01 -10.13
C GLU A 264 -2.75 -0.82 -9.15
N ASN A 265 -2.78 -1.64 -8.11
CA ASN A 265 -3.67 -1.51 -6.97
C ASN A 265 -2.90 -1.00 -5.74
N PRO A 266 -3.56 -0.23 -4.86
CA PRO A 266 -2.93 0.29 -3.66
C PRO A 266 -2.74 -0.79 -2.60
N ASN A 267 -1.65 -0.69 -1.83
CA ASN A 267 -1.24 -1.69 -0.83
C ASN A 267 -2.32 -2.04 0.20
N TYR A 268 -3.18 -1.09 0.57
CA TYR A 268 -4.23 -1.29 1.58
C TYR A 268 -5.25 -2.39 1.20
N LYS A 269 -5.33 -2.77 -0.08
CA LYS A 269 -6.16 -3.90 -0.53
C LYS A 269 -5.63 -5.26 -0.03
N MET A 270 -4.35 -5.36 0.35
CA MET A 270 -3.75 -6.62 0.79
C MET A 270 -3.05 -6.53 2.15
N SER A 271 -2.55 -5.34 2.51
CA SER A 271 -1.68 -5.13 3.67
C SER A 271 -2.31 -5.61 4.99
N TYR A 272 -3.59 -5.32 5.21
CA TYR A 272 -4.28 -5.71 6.43
C TYR A 272 -4.31 -7.23 6.61
N LYS A 273 -4.74 -7.97 5.59
CA LYS A 273 -4.80 -9.43 5.63
C LYS A 273 -3.43 -10.06 5.78
N CYS A 274 -2.42 -9.50 5.10
CA CYS A 274 -1.05 -9.94 5.24
C CYS A 274 -0.51 -9.72 6.66
N ARG A 275 -0.86 -8.59 7.32
CA ARG A 275 -0.54 -8.35 8.74
C ARG A 275 -1.20 -9.37 9.65
N ASN A 276 -2.48 -9.65 9.46
CA ASN A 276 -3.22 -10.61 10.28
C ASN A 276 -2.66 -12.03 10.13
N TYR A 277 -2.44 -12.45 8.88
CA TYR A 277 -1.90 -13.78 8.57
C TYR A 277 -0.51 -13.99 9.19
N LEU A 278 0.35 -12.97 9.18
CA LEU A 278 1.72 -13.05 9.70
C LEU A 278 1.86 -12.57 11.15
N ASN A 279 0.79 -12.12 11.79
CA ASN A 279 0.79 -11.47 13.10
C ASN A 279 1.81 -10.30 13.22
N ILE A 280 1.87 -9.43 12.21
CA ILE A 280 2.80 -8.29 12.16
C ILE A 280 2.07 -6.98 12.49
N LYS A 281 2.48 -6.33 13.59
CA LYS A 281 2.00 -5.00 14.00
C LYS A 281 2.89 -3.91 13.40
N GLY A 282 2.66 -3.50 12.15
CA GLY A 282 3.46 -2.44 11.52
C GLY A 282 3.40 -2.36 9.98
N PRO A 283 4.19 -1.45 9.37
CA PRO A 283 4.28 -1.34 7.92
C PRO A 283 4.94 -2.59 7.31
N LEU A 284 4.39 -3.07 6.20
CA LEU A 284 4.88 -4.28 5.53
C LEU A 284 5.92 -3.96 4.45
N PRO A 285 7.14 -4.53 4.53
CA PRO A 285 8.11 -4.45 3.44
C PRO A 285 7.59 -5.12 2.16
N THR A 286 8.00 -4.65 0.99
CA THR A 286 7.59 -5.23 -0.31
C THR A 286 7.90 -6.73 -0.43
N LYS A 287 8.99 -7.21 0.19
CA LYS A 287 9.34 -8.64 0.21
C LYS A 287 8.28 -9.47 0.95
N VAL A 288 7.75 -8.93 2.04
CA VAL A 288 6.70 -9.59 2.85
C VAL A 288 5.38 -9.60 2.09
N LEU A 289 5.02 -8.48 1.45
CA LEU A 289 3.84 -8.42 0.59
C LEU A 289 3.90 -9.46 -0.54
N LYS A 290 5.07 -9.65 -1.18
CA LYS A 290 5.25 -10.68 -2.23
C LYS A 290 5.00 -12.08 -1.69
N LYS A 291 5.51 -12.40 -0.49
CA LYS A 291 5.27 -13.70 0.16
C LYS A 291 3.78 -13.90 0.46
N CYS A 292 3.10 -12.89 1.00
CA CYS A 292 1.64 -12.96 1.21
C CYS A 292 0.87 -13.16 -0.10
N ALA A 293 1.22 -12.42 -1.16
CA ALA A 293 0.57 -12.56 -2.45
C ALA A 293 0.72 -13.97 -3.04
N GLN A 294 1.86 -14.63 -2.80
CA GLN A 294 2.07 -16.02 -3.20
C GLN A 294 1.18 -16.96 -2.39
N VAL A 295 1.21 -16.86 -1.06
CA VAL A 295 0.37 -17.70 -0.17
C VAL A 295 -1.11 -17.54 -0.49
N PHE A 296 -1.61 -16.32 -0.69
CA PHE A 296 -3.01 -16.07 -1.00
C PHE A 296 -3.47 -16.61 -2.36
N LYS A 297 -2.54 -16.93 -3.26
CA LYS A 297 -2.83 -17.62 -4.53
C LYS A 297 -2.76 -19.13 -4.41
N GLU A 298 -1.76 -19.63 -3.69
CA GLU A 298 -1.51 -21.06 -3.54
C GLU A 298 -2.48 -21.72 -2.55
N THR A 299 -2.97 -20.96 -1.56
CA THR A 299 -3.85 -21.46 -0.48
C THR A 299 -5.07 -20.55 -0.28
N PRO A 300 -6.09 -20.61 -1.15
CA PRO A 300 -7.25 -19.70 -1.10
C PRO A 300 -8.03 -19.74 0.23
N ASP A 301 -8.07 -20.88 0.90
CA ASP A 301 -8.81 -21.06 2.17
C ASP A 301 -8.17 -20.33 3.35
N THR A 302 -6.91 -19.91 3.23
CA THR A 302 -6.23 -19.12 4.26
C THR A 302 -7.00 -17.83 4.59
N CYS A 303 -7.63 -17.20 3.59
CA CYS A 303 -8.44 -16.00 3.82
C CYS A 303 -9.74 -16.28 4.56
N ILE A 304 -10.30 -17.49 4.44
CA ILE A 304 -11.55 -17.88 5.08
C ILE A 304 -11.36 -17.90 6.60
N THR A 305 -10.27 -18.52 7.07
CA THR A 305 -10.06 -18.84 8.49
C THR A 305 -9.10 -17.90 9.21
N ARG A 306 -8.04 -17.45 8.53
CA ARG A 306 -6.98 -16.62 9.14
C ARG A 306 -6.97 -15.18 8.65
N GLY A 307 -7.82 -14.84 7.68
CA GLY A 307 -7.85 -13.52 7.04
C GLY A 307 -8.01 -12.37 8.04
N ASN A 308 -8.84 -12.58 9.06
CA ASN A 308 -9.12 -11.60 10.13
C ASN A 308 -9.15 -12.27 11.53
N ALA A 309 -8.20 -13.15 11.83
CA ALA A 309 -8.18 -13.84 13.12
C ALA A 309 -8.14 -12.84 14.30
N GLY A 310 -9.01 -13.05 15.30
CA GLY A 310 -9.13 -12.18 16.48
C GLY A 310 -9.79 -10.82 16.20
N HIS A 311 -10.32 -10.59 14.99
CA HIS A 311 -11.01 -9.35 14.64
C HIS A 311 -12.55 -9.53 14.67
N PRO A 312 -13.30 -8.73 15.44
CA PRO A 312 -14.75 -8.86 15.61
C PRO A 312 -15.51 -8.47 14.35
N SER A 313 -15.80 -9.46 13.51
CA SER A 313 -16.52 -9.36 12.23
C SER A 313 -17.23 -10.68 11.93
N ILE A 314 -18.20 -10.68 11.02
CA ILE A 314 -18.91 -11.89 10.62
C ILE A 314 -17.97 -12.94 9.98
N PHE A 315 -18.16 -14.20 10.34
CA PHE A 315 -17.33 -15.35 9.95
C PHE A 315 -18.21 -16.55 9.57
N PRO A 316 -17.85 -17.39 8.57
CA PRO A 316 -16.60 -17.41 7.79
C PRO A 316 -16.45 -16.26 6.78
N LEU A 317 -15.20 -15.97 6.41
CA LEU A 317 -14.87 -14.99 5.37
C LEU A 317 -14.93 -15.62 3.97
N GLN A 318 -14.74 -14.80 2.92
CA GLN A 318 -14.59 -15.28 1.55
C GLN A 318 -13.19 -15.90 1.30
N SER A 319 -13.11 -16.81 0.34
CA SER A 319 -11.84 -17.35 -0.18
C SER A 319 -10.93 -16.21 -0.66
N CYS A 320 -9.61 -16.43 -0.68
CA CYS A 320 -8.69 -15.42 -1.21
C CYS A 320 -8.96 -15.14 -2.69
N ASP A 321 -9.51 -16.10 -3.45
CA ASP A 321 -9.84 -15.91 -4.86
C ASP A 321 -11.03 -14.97 -5.06
N ASP A 322 -12.12 -15.20 -4.33
CA ASP A 322 -13.32 -14.35 -4.45
C ASP A 322 -13.07 -12.97 -3.88
N LEU A 323 -12.30 -12.90 -2.81
CA LEU A 323 -11.81 -11.66 -2.26
C LEU A 323 -10.91 -10.91 -3.26
N SER A 324 -10.01 -11.61 -3.95
CA SER A 324 -9.15 -11.03 -4.97
C SER A 324 -9.95 -10.46 -6.14
N LYS A 325 -10.95 -11.20 -6.64
CA LYS A 325 -11.88 -10.73 -7.68
C LYS A 325 -12.62 -9.47 -7.22
N SER A 326 -13.12 -9.48 -5.98
CA SER A 326 -13.85 -8.36 -5.37
C SER A 326 -12.96 -7.12 -5.23
N LEU A 327 -11.80 -7.26 -4.58
CA LEU A 327 -10.89 -6.14 -4.34
C LEU A 327 -10.32 -5.56 -5.63
N ASN A 328 -10.14 -6.36 -6.67
CA ASN A 328 -9.67 -5.89 -7.97
C ASN A 328 -10.66 -4.90 -8.62
N LYS A 329 -11.96 -5.10 -8.42
CA LYS A 329 -13.03 -4.24 -9.00
C LYS A 329 -13.65 -3.25 -8.01
N SER A 330 -13.42 -3.43 -6.72
CA SER A 330 -13.87 -2.54 -5.64
C SER A 330 -13.31 -1.13 -5.80
N LYS A 331 -14.20 -0.14 -5.67
CA LYS A 331 -13.88 1.29 -5.71
C LYS A 331 -13.69 1.92 -4.34
N MET A 332 -14.06 1.22 -3.27
CA MET A 332 -13.98 1.76 -1.93
C MET A 332 -12.52 1.97 -1.51
N ILE A 333 -12.28 3.06 -0.78
CA ILE A 333 -10.95 3.37 -0.24
C ILE A 333 -10.97 2.86 1.20
N THR A 334 -10.11 1.89 1.51
CA THR A 334 -10.08 1.20 2.80
C THR A 334 -8.71 1.39 3.45
N LYS A 335 -8.30 2.64 3.62
CA LYS A 335 -7.03 3.04 4.27
C LYS A 335 -7.12 3.11 5.80
N TYR A 336 -8.19 2.61 6.36
CA TYR A 336 -8.52 2.62 7.77
C TYR A 336 -9.00 1.23 8.15
N HIS A 337 -9.14 1.02 9.45
CA HIS A 337 -9.66 -0.20 10.02
C HIS A 337 -10.90 0.12 10.87
N ASP A 338 -11.88 -0.77 10.91
CA ASP A 338 -13.06 -0.63 11.76
C ASP A 338 -13.39 -1.90 12.53
N CYS A 339 -14.26 -1.80 13.54
CA CYS A 339 -14.56 -2.89 14.47
C CYS A 339 -16.05 -3.18 14.56
N PRO A 340 -16.61 -3.79 13.50
CA PRO A 340 -18.05 -3.94 13.35
C PRO A 340 -18.71 -4.73 14.49
N GLY A 341 -18.05 -5.73 15.07
CA GLY A 341 -18.60 -6.54 16.16
C GLY A 341 -18.46 -5.95 17.57
N ILE A 342 -17.81 -4.78 17.74
CA ILE A 342 -17.71 -4.08 19.04
C ILE A 342 -18.61 -2.83 19.06
N ILE A 343 -18.86 -2.22 17.90
CA ILE A 343 -19.67 -1.01 17.83
C ILE A 343 -21.14 -1.38 17.99
N GLU A 344 -21.79 -0.76 18.97
CA GLU A 344 -23.19 -1.04 19.28
C GLU A 344 -24.13 -0.71 18.09
N ASN A 345 -23.90 0.39 17.39
CA ASN A 345 -24.75 0.78 16.28
C ASN A 345 -24.13 0.49 14.90
N GLN A 346 -24.75 -0.43 14.15
CA GLN A 346 -24.32 -0.80 12.79
C GLN A 346 -24.40 0.37 11.78
N SER A 347 -25.32 1.32 11.99
CA SER A 347 -25.44 2.53 11.16
C SER A 347 -24.21 3.42 11.30
N ILE A 348 -23.65 3.56 12.52
CA ILE A 348 -22.40 4.30 12.75
C ILE A 348 -21.27 3.69 11.92
N THR A 349 -21.08 2.37 11.98
CA THR A 349 -20.03 1.68 11.21
C THR A 349 -20.15 1.96 9.71
N ASN A 350 -21.37 1.82 9.16
CA ASN A 350 -21.58 1.98 7.73
C ASN A 350 -21.45 3.45 7.26
N ILE A 351 -21.90 4.41 8.06
CA ILE A 351 -21.74 5.85 7.76
C ILE A 351 -20.28 6.28 7.88
N TYR A 352 -19.57 5.82 8.91
CA TYR A 352 -18.13 6.04 9.08
C TYR A 352 -17.35 5.59 7.84
N ARG A 353 -17.71 4.42 7.31
CA ARG A 353 -17.12 3.87 6.09
C ARG A 353 -17.29 4.76 4.87
N ILE A 354 -18.49 5.30 4.69
CA ILE A 354 -18.81 6.23 3.60
C ILE A 354 -17.97 7.51 3.73
N ILE A 355 -17.92 8.09 4.93
CA ILE A 355 -17.13 9.30 5.19
C ILE A 355 -15.66 9.04 4.86
N LYS A 356 -15.08 7.94 5.36
CA LYS A 356 -13.66 7.62 5.10
C LYS A 356 -13.34 7.30 3.64
N HIS A 357 -14.32 6.90 2.84
CA HIS A 357 -14.14 6.74 1.40
C HIS A 357 -13.99 8.09 0.69
N TYR A 358 -14.86 9.05 1.00
CA TYR A 358 -14.86 10.36 0.35
C TYR A 358 -13.85 11.34 0.94
N ASP A 359 -13.54 11.20 2.22
CA ASP A 359 -12.57 12.01 2.97
C ASP A 359 -11.48 11.12 3.61
N PRO A 360 -10.64 10.44 2.78
CA PRO A 360 -9.67 9.47 3.27
C PRO A 360 -8.45 10.13 3.93
N SER A 361 -7.94 9.48 4.98
CA SER A 361 -6.68 9.83 5.61
C SER A 361 -5.51 9.84 4.62
N LYS A 362 -4.56 10.79 4.79
CA LYS A 362 -3.39 10.94 3.90
C LYS A 362 -2.53 9.68 3.86
N LYS A 363 -2.41 8.98 5.00
CA LYS A 363 -1.69 7.71 5.15
C LYS A 363 -2.64 6.60 5.59
N GLU A 364 -2.23 5.35 5.34
CA GLU A 364 -2.90 4.18 5.90
C GLU A 364 -2.77 4.23 7.43
N GLU A 365 -3.89 4.05 8.12
CA GLU A 365 -3.96 4.07 9.56
C GLU A 365 -3.48 2.71 10.09
N ILE A 366 -2.36 2.69 10.81
CA ILE A 366 -1.89 1.51 11.53
C ILE A 366 -2.52 1.55 12.91
N PHE A 367 -3.36 0.56 13.20
CA PHE A 367 -4.14 0.55 14.42
C PHE A 367 -3.44 -0.23 15.54
N ASN A 368 -3.18 0.45 16.66
CA ASN A 368 -2.51 -0.10 17.84
C ASN A 368 -3.34 0.10 19.14
N GLY A 369 -4.66 0.34 19.06
CA GLY A 369 -5.51 0.74 20.20
C GLY A 369 -6.89 0.06 20.29
N ASP A 370 -7.91 0.75 20.82
CA ASP A 370 -9.34 0.35 20.79
C ASP A 370 -10.08 1.05 19.62
N CYS A 371 -10.41 0.28 18.60
CA CYS A 371 -10.93 0.76 17.32
C CYS A 371 -12.36 1.30 17.44
N ALA A 372 -13.15 0.76 18.36
CA ALA A 372 -14.51 1.22 18.60
C ALA A 372 -14.49 2.64 19.16
N SER A 373 -13.61 2.91 20.12
CA SER A 373 -13.39 4.26 20.67
C SER A 373 -13.12 5.31 19.60
N LYS A 374 -12.23 4.99 18.66
CA LYS A 374 -11.86 5.93 17.59
C LYS A 374 -13.06 6.24 16.69
N ILE A 375 -13.81 5.22 16.30
CA ILE A 375 -14.98 5.40 15.42
C ILE A 375 -16.06 6.19 16.15
N ASN A 376 -16.38 5.80 17.38
CA ASN A 376 -17.35 6.52 18.20
C ASN A 376 -16.93 7.97 18.44
N LEU A 377 -15.66 8.25 18.67
CA LEU A 377 -15.15 9.61 18.87
C LEU A 377 -15.21 10.44 17.59
N GLU A 378 -14.76 9.91 16.46
CA GLU A 378 -14.84 10.62 15.18
C GLU A 378 -16.30 10.88 14.78
N PHE A 379 -17.18 9.91 15.00
CA PHE A 379 -18.61 10.05 14.74
C PHE A 379 -19.28 11.04 15.69
N ALA A 380 -19.06 10.93 17.00
CA ALA A 380 -19.63 11.85 18.00
C ALA A 380 -19.18 13.28 17.73
N ASN A 381 -17.91 13.51 17.39
CA ASN A 381 -17.42 14.85 17.04
C ASN A 381 -18.12 15.41 15.79
N LEU A 382 -18.50 14.56 14.83
CA LEU A 382 -19.29 14.99 13.68
C LEU A 382 -20.72 15.32 14.10
N PHE A 383 -21.36 14.41 14.84
CA PHE A 383 -22.74 14.55 15.30
C PHE A 383 -22.93 15.81 16.17
N LEU A 384 -22.05 16.01 17.16
CA LEU A 384 -22.05 17.14 18.09
C LEU A 384 -21.70 18.49 17.43
N LYS A 385 -21.08 18.49 16.24
CA LYS A 385 -20.89 19.73 15.46
C LYS A 385 -22.15 20.11 14.70
N THR A 386 -22.92 19.12 14.29
CA THR A 386 -24.16 19.31 13.53
C THR A 386 -25.40 19.54 14.39
N LYS A 387 -25.30 19.22 15.69
CA LYS A 387 -26.41 19.22 16.65
C LYS A 387 -25.96 19.76 18.01
N ASN A 388 -26.88 19.90 18.96
CA ASN A 388 -26.52 20.36 20.30
C ASN A 388 -25.84 19.23 21.11
N LYS A 389 -24.96 19.58 22.06
CA LYS A 389 -24.25 18.57 22.88
C LYS A 389 -25.18 17.67 23.68
N ASN A 390 -26.36 18.18 24.04
CA ASN A 390 -27.40 17.48 24.80
C ASN A 390 -28.10 16.37 24.00
N ASP A 391 -27.97 16.36 22.67
CA ASP A 391 -28.61 15.40 21.78
C ASP A 391 -27.85 14.06 21.71
N TRP A 392 -26.68 13.97 22.32
CA TRP A 392 -25.94 12.72 22.41
C TRP A 392 -26.59 11.78 23.44
N PRO A 393 -26.97 10.56 23.05
CA PRO A 393 -27.84 9.72 23.88
C PRO A 393 -27.11 9.09 25.06
N LEU A 394 -25.79 8.91 24.99
CA LEU A 394 -25.04 8.18 26.01
C LEU A 394 -24.60 9.08 27.15
N LYS A 395 -25.07 8.76 28.37
CA LYS A 395 -24.81 9.54 29.59
C LYS A 395 -24.36 8.63 30.73
N ILE A 396 -23.59 9.18 31.66
CA ILE A 396 -23.26 8.55 32.94
C ILE A 396 -23.96 9.38 34.02
N CYS A 397 -24.87 8.76 34.75
CA CYS A 397 -25.70 9.37 35.77
C CYS A 397 -25.22 8.97 37.16
N TYR A 398 -25.23 9.93 38.08
CA TYR A 398 -24.84 9.76 39.48
C TYR A 398 -25.59 10.76 40.36
N GLN A 399 -25.80 10.39 41.63
CA GLN A 399 -26.30 11.33 42.63
C GLN A 399 -25.17 12.27 43.04
N ASP A 400 -25.33 13.58 42.82
CA ASP A 400 -24.39 14.58 43.33
C ASP A 400 -24.74 14.87 44.80
N LEU A 401 -23.85 14.43 45.70
CA LEU A 401 -24.07 14.56 47.15
C LEU A 401 -24.03 16.01 47.63
N ALA A 402 -23.44 16.94 46.87
CA ALA A 402 -23.38 18.35 47.24
C ALA A 402 -24.62 19.13 46.80
N LYS A 403 -25.32 18.66 45.77
CA LYS A 403 -26.53 19.31 45.22
C LYS A 403 -27.83 18.55 45.48
N GLU A 404 -27.74 17.32 45.99
CA GLU A 404 -28.87 16.41 46.20
C GLU A 404 -29.68 16.08 44.93
N GLU A 405 -29.06 16.18 43.75
CA GLU A 405 -29.71 15.93 42.46
C GLU A 405 -28.99 14.84 41.64
N GLU A 406 -29.74 14.10 40.81
CA GLU A 406 -29.14 13.18 39.83
C GLU A 406 -28.57 13.99 38.65
N ILE A 407 -27.24 13.89 38.45
CA ILE A 407 -26.55 14.54 37.35
C ILE A 407 -26.15 13.51 36.29
N CYS A 408 -26.59 13.73 35.05
CA CYS A 408 -26.23 12.89 33.90
C CYS A 408 -25.25 13.62 32.96
N THR A 409 -24.04 13.09 32.82
CA THR A 409 -22.99 13.68 31.98
C THR A 409 -22.79 12.87 30.68
N PRO A 410 -22.78 13.49 29.49
CA PRO A 410 -22.58 12.76 28.24
C PRO A 410 -21.18 12.13 28.15
N TYR A 411 -21.08 10.95 27.54
CA TYR A 411 -19.80 10.26 27.34
C TYR A 411 -19.73 9.52 26.00
N ILE A 412 -18.50 9.28 25.53
CA ILE A 412 -18.19 8.49 24.34
C ILE A 412 -17.52 7.20 24.80
N PRO A 413 -18.07 6.01 24.48
CA PRO A 413 -17.56 4.73 24.94
C PRO A 413 -16.09 4.48 24.58
N GLY A 414 -15.37 3.90 25.55
CA GLY A 414 -14.02 3.38 25.42
C GLY A 414 -12.90 4.39 25.73
N ASN A 415 -11.66 4.03 25.37
CA ASN A 415 -10.46 4.79 25.67
C ASN A 415 -10.19 5.91 24.64
N GLY A 416 -10.94 7.00 24.73
CA GLY A 416 -10.81 8.20 23.89
C GLY A 416 -9.60 9.10 24.18
N GLY A 417 -8.64 8.64 24.99
CA GLY A 417 -7.45 9.42 25.35
C GLY A 417 -7.77 10.73 26.07
N LYS A 418 -7.25 11.86 25.58
CA LYS A 418 -7.44 13.19 26.18
C LYS A 418 -8.77 13.86 25.80
N ALA A 419 -9.64 13.25 25.00
CA ALA A 419 -10.92 13.86 24.65
C ALA A 419 -11.79 14.11 25.89
N GLU A 420 -12.41 15.28 25.99
CA GLU A 420 -13.18 15.66 27.19
C GLU A 420 -14.35 14.70 27.48
N LEU A 421 -15.04 14.27 26.42
CA LEU A 421 -16.15 13.32 26.49
C LEU A 421 -15.72 11.86 26.55
N SER A 422 -14.42 11.56 26.62
CA SER A 422 -13.97 10.17 26.72
C SER A 422 -14.45 9.55 28.03
N GLU A 423 -14.90 8.30 27.94
CA GLU A 423 -15.50 7.58 29.08
C GLU A 423 -14.62 7.63 30.34
N GLY A 424 -13.32 7.41 30.18
CA GLY A 424 -12.36 7.43 31.28
C GLY A 424 -12.24 8.80 31.98
N ARG A 425 -12.32 9.91 31.23
CA ARG A 425 -12.26 11.27 31.79
C ARG A 425 -13.58 11.69 32.42
N VAL A 426 -14.69 11.35 31.78
CA VAL A 426 -16.03 11.62 32.34
C VAL A 426 -16.17 10.88 33.68
N MET A 427 -15.82 9.60 33.74
CA MET A 427 -15.86 8.84 34.99
C MET A 427 -14.93 9.42 36.06
N ALA A 428 -13.70 9.83 35.70
CA ALA A 428 -12.78 10.43 36.66
C ALA A 428 -13.32 11.74 37.25
N LYS A 429 -13.93 12.62 36.42
CA LYS A 429 -14.61 13.84 36.89
C LYS A 429 -15.78 13.54 37.83
N ILE A 430 -16.52 12.45 37.58
CA ILE A 430 -17.62 12.00 38.45
C ILE A 430 -17.05 11.56 39.81
N LEU A 431 -15.98 10.76 39.80
CA LEU A 431 -15.34 10.29 41.03
C LEU A 431 -14.62 11.41 41.79
N GLU A 432 -14.10 12.42 41.11
CA GLU A 432 -13.54 13.64 41.70
C GLU A 432 -14.60 14.32 42.57
N ARG A 433 -15.80 14.55 42.02
CA ARG A 433 -16.91 15.19 42.72
C ARG A 433 -17.52 14.34 43.83
N ASN A 434 -17.73 13.05 43.58
CA ASN A 434 -18.49 12.19 44.50
C ASN A 434 -17.66 11.37 45.50
N LYS A 435 -16.38 11.16 45.22
CA LYS A 435 -15.51 10.22 45.96
C LYS A 435 -14.13 10.80 46.26
N GLY A 436 -13.88 12.09 45.96
CA GLY A 436 -12.62 12.77 46.26
C GLY A 436 -11.43 12.24 45.46
N ALA A 437 -11.66 11.79 44.21
CA ALA A 437 -10.54 11.45 43.33
C ALA A 437 -9.69 12.69 42.99
N PRO A 438 -8.36 12.56 42.80
CA PRO A 438 -7.51 13.71 42.48
C PRO A 438 -7.94 14.43 41.18
N PRO A 439 -7.85 15.76 41.12
CA PRO A 439 -8.18 16.52 39.92
C PRO A 439 -7.23 16.15 38.76
N GLY A 440 -7.80 15.96 37.57
CA GLY A 440 -7.05 15.63 36.36
C GLY A 440 -6.69 14.15 36.17
N ASP A 441 -7.10 13.27 37.09
CA ASP A 441 -6.91 11.82 36.97
C ASP A 441 -7.79 11.23 35.85
N THR A 442 -7.50 10.01 35.39
CA THR A 442 -8.29 9.34 34.33
C THR A 442 -8.54 7.87 34.63
N CYS A 443 -9.77 7.41 34.39
CA CYS A 443 -10.12 6.00 34.53
C CYS A 443 -9.69 5.20 33.30
N LYS A 444 -9.02 4.06 33.50
CA LYS A 444 -8.64 3.16 32.42
C LYS A 444 -9.76 2.15 32.14
N VAL A 445 -10.23 2.10 30.89
CA VAL A 445 -11.17 1.06 30.43
C VAL A 445 -10.39 -0.22 30.15
N VAL A 446 -10.73 -1.33 30.82
CA VAL A 446 -9.98 -2.59 30.77
C VAL A 446 -10.91 -3.80 30.69
N ASP A 447 -10.51 -4.79 29.88
CA ASP A 447 -11.25 -6.05 29.80
C ASP A 447 -11.02 -6.91 31.05
N THR A 448 -12.04 -7.65 31.48
CA THR A 448 -11.99 -8.50 32.68
C THR A 448 -10.86 -9.53 32.64
N LYS A 449 -10.50 -10.07 31.46
CA LYS A 449 -9.37 -11.02 31.32
C LYS A 449 -8.02 -10.35 31.52
N SER A 450 -7.93 -9.05 31.28
CA SER A 450 -6.71 -8.26 31.43
C SER A 450 -6.58 -7.66 32.83
N TYR A 451 -7.70 -7.45 33.52
CA TYR A 451 -7.73 -6.87 34.86
C TYR A 451 -7.23 -7.87 35.92
N ASN A 452 -6.15 -7.52 36.62
CA ASN A 452 -5.61 -8.34 37.72
C ASN A 452 -5.41 -7.50 38.98
N PRO A 453 -6.31 -7.59 39.99
CA PRO A 453 -6.26 -6.75 41.19
C PRO A 453 -5.02 -6.99 42.08
N VAL A 454 -4.26 -8.07 41.84
CA VAL A 454 -3.05 -8.40 42.60
C VAL A 454 -1.85 -7.55 42.15
N LYS A 455 -1.77 -7.18 40.86
CA LYS A 455 -0.65 -6.39 40.32
C LYS A 455 -0.69 -4.95 40.80
N LEU A 456 0.48 -4.38 41.09
CA LEU A 456 0.64 -3.00 41.60
C LEU A 456 -0.07 -1.96 40.71
N GLU A 457 -0.03 -2.15 39.38
CA GLU A 457 -0.67 -1.25 38.41
C GLU A 457 -2.20 -1.13 38.55
N TYR A 458 -2.87 -2.13 39.13
CA TYR A 458 -4.32 -2.14 39.37
C TYR A 458 -4.69 -1.87 40.84
N ARG A 459 -3.70 -1.81 41.74
CA ARG A 459 -3.91 -1.56 43.17
C ARG A 459 -4.22 -0.10 43.47
N LEU A 460 -3.69 0.82 42.67
CA LEU A 460 -3.85 2.26 42.80
C LEU A 460 -4.39 2.82 41.47
N GLY A 461 -5.56 3.46 41.50
CA GLY A 461 -6.17 4.08 40.32
C GLY A 461 -7.65 3.78 40.14
N CYS A 462 -8.18 4.23 39.00
CA CYS A 462 -9.56 4.04 38.57
C CYS A 462 -9.64 3.14 37.33
N PHE A 463 -10.51 2.14 37.35
CA PHE A 463 -10.70 1.17 36.28
C PHE A 463 -12.18 0.99 35.95
N ILE A 464 -12.48 0.99 34.66
CA ILE A 464 -13.80 0.65 34.12
C ILE A 464 -13.66 -0.75 33.53
N VAL A 465 -14.10 -1.76 34.27
CA VAL A 465 -13.93 -3.17 33.92
C VAL A 465 -15.16 -3.67 33.19
N TYR A 466 -14.96 -4.29 32.02
CA TYR A 466 -16.04 -4.86 31.21
C TYR A 466 -15.64 -6.24 30.70
N ASN A 467 -16.62 -7.13 30.51
CA ASN A 467 -16.39 -8.45 29.93
C ASN A 467 -16.77 -8.42 28.45
N GLN A 468 -15.80 -8.58 27.54
CA GLN A 468 -16.08 -8.66 26.10
C GLN A 468 -17.12 -9.72 25.72
N GLY A 469 -17.19 -10.85 26.44
CA GLY A 469 -18.16 -11.92 26.16
C GLY A 469 -19.60 -11.54 26.49
N ASP A 470 -19.80 -10.60 27.43
CA ASP A 470 -21.13 -10.15 27.85
C ASP A 470 -21.56 -8.88 27.09
N CYS A 471 -20.70 -8.36 26.22
CA CYS A 471 -20.99 -7.20 25.40
C CYS A 471 -21.66 -7.63 24.10
N SER A 472 -22.83 -7.05 23.84
CA SER A 472 -23.57 -7.17 22.60
C SER A 472 -23.48 -5.87 21.81
N SER A 473 -24.03 -5.86 20.59
CA SER A 473 -24.22 -4.61 19.86
C SER A 473 -25.25 -3.67 20.51
N LEU A 474 -25.91 -4.02 21.61
CA LEU A 474 -26.95 -3.16 22.20
C LEU A 474 -26.68 -2.81 23.65
N HIS A 475 -25.73 -3.51 24.28
CA HIS A 475 -25.46 -3.39 25.70
C HIS A 475 -24.11 -4.03 26.06
N CYS A 476 -23.31 -3.32 26.85
CA CYS A 476 -22.04 -3.81 27.40
C CYS A 476 -21.97 -3.46 28.90
N PRO A 477 -22.22 -4.43 29.80
CA PRO A 477 -22.19 -4.20 31.24
C PRO A 477 -20.80 -3.80 31.74
N LYS A 478 -20.73 -2.83 32.67
CA LYS A 478 -19.46 -2.28 33.18
C LYS A 478 -19.46 -2.18 34.71
N LYS A 479 -18.31 -2.47 35.32
CA LYS A 479 -18.03 -2.29 36.75
C LYS A 479 -16.98 -1.21 36.96
N ILE A 480 -17.22 -0.31 37.90
CA ILE A 480 -16.30 0.77 38.23
C ILE A 480 -15.52 0.40 39.47
N ILE A 481 -14.19 0.36 39.38
CA ILE A 481 -13.30 0.05 40.49
C ILE A 481 -12.39 1.24 40.76
N TYR A 482 -12.43 1.77 41.98
CA TYR A 482 -11.56 2.85 42.42
C TYR A 482 -10.82 2.42 43.68
N LYS A 483 -9.48 2.45 43.66
CA LYS A 483 -8.62 2.03 44.79
C LYS A 483 -9.05 0.66 45.38
N ARG A 484 -9.28 -0.33 44.50
CA ARG A 484 -9.75 -1.71 44.79
C ARG A 484 -11.19 -1.86 45.30
N LYS A 485 -11.93 -0.77 45.49
CA LYS A 485 -13.34 -0.84 45.90
C LYS A 485 -14.23 -0.64 44.68
N GLU A 486 -15.26 -1.48 44.56
CA GLU A 486 -16.32 -1.28 43.58
C GLU A 486 -17.12 -0.03 43.95
N VAL A 487 -17.31 0.86 42.98
CA VAL A 487 -18.09 2.08 43.15
C VAL A 487 -19.53 1.78 42.73
N LYS A 488 -20.45 1.90 43.68
CA LYS A 488 -21.90 1.77 43.48
C LYS A 488 -22.56 3.15 43.30
N GLY A 489 -23.78 3.18 42.76
CA GLY A 489 -24.56 4.41 42.59
C GLY A 489 -24.20 5.24 41.35
N ILE A 490 -23.45 4.65 40.41
CA ILE A 490 -23.19 5.24 39.09
C ILE A 490 -23.86 4.34 38.05
N ARG A 491 -24.67 4.94 37.18
CA ARG A 491 -25.44 4.22 36.15
C ARG A 491 -25.08 4.75 34.77
N TYR A 492 -24.89 3.84 33.83
CA TYR A 492 -24.82 4.18 32.42
C TYR A 492 -26.23 4.28 31.85
N ASP A 493 -26.55 5.40 31.23
CA ASP A 493 -27.85 5.67 30.64
C ASP A 493 -27.77 5.93 29.14
N GLY A 494 -28.87 5.62 28.46
CA GLY A 494 -29.05 5.75 27.03
C GLY A 494 -28.48 4.59 26.22
N ARG A 495 -28.90 4.54 24.95
CA ARG A 495 -28.42 3.60 23.93
C ARG A 495 -28.10 4.38 22.67
N PRO A 496 -27.03 4.04 21.93
CA PRO A 496 -26.68 4.76 20.72
C PRO A 496 -27.57 4.28 19.56
N ASN A 497 -28.89 4.41 19.67
CA ASN A 497 -29.80 3.97 18.61
C ASN A 497 -30.01 5.10 17.59
N PHE A 498 -29.08 5.18 16.65
CA PHE A 498 -29.18 6.09 15.51
C PHE A 498 -29.79 5.37 14.30
N ASP A 499 -30.91 5.90 13.83
CA ASP A 499 -31.56 5.43 12.62
C ASP A 499 -30.70 5.74 11.39
N TYR A 500 -30.54 4.75 10.51
CA TYR A 500 -29.78 4.95 9.27
C TYR A 500 -30.51 5.91 8.32
N PHE A 501 -31.79 5.64 8.08
CA PHE A 501 -32.74 6.43 7.31
C PHE A 501 -33.82 6.98 8.24
N PRO A 502 -34.48 8.10 7.90
CA PRO A 502 -35.59 8.62 8.70
C PRO A 502 -36.70 7.59 8.82
N ASN A 503 -37.22 7.36 10.03
CA ASN A 503 -38.38 6.51 10.28
C ASN A 503 -39.68 7.29 10.45
N SER A 504 -39.63 8.62 10.53
CA SER A 504 -40.78 9.52 10.56
C SER A 504 -40.41 10.89 9.99
N SER A 505 -41.41 11.71 9.66
CA SER A 505 -41.20 13.12 9.29
C SER A 505 -40.55 13.92 10.41
N THR A 506 -40.86 13.62 11.67
CA THR A 506 -40.29 14.27 12.85
C THR A 506 -38.84 13.86 13.15
N ASN A 507 -38.44 12.63 12.78
CA ASN A 507 -37.07 12.12 12.95
C ASN A 507 -36.18 12.36 11.72
N THR A 508 -36.61 13.21 10.79
CA THR A 508 -35.79 13.55 9.61
C THR A 508 -34.44 14.14 10.04
N SER A 509 -34.38 14.95 11.10
CA SER A 509 -33.11 15.50 11.58
C SER A 509 -32.22 14.48 12.30
N GLY A 510 -32.75 13.34 12.79
CA GLY A 510 -32.03 12.32 13.56
C GLY A 510 -31.33 11.24 12.73
N ALA A 511 -31.77 11.03 11.49
CA ALA A 511 -31.22 10.00 10.62
C ALA A 511 -29.78 10.28 10.18
N LEU A 512 -28.92 9.27 10.24
CA LEU A 512 -27.50 9.44 9.93
C LEU A 512 -27.21 9.77 8.47
N VAL A 513 -28.05 9.32 7.54
CA VAL A 513 -27.93 9.67 6.12
C VAL A 513 -28.04 11.18 5.89
N ASN A 514 -28.75 11.90 6.76
CA ASN A 514 -28.95 13.34 6.62
C ASN A 514 -27.72 14.15 7.05
N ILE A 515 -26.85 13.60 7.90
CA ILE A 515 -25.52 14.16 8.15
C ILE A 515 -24.72 14.17 6.84
N LEU A 516 -24.76 13.09 6.08
CA LEU A 516 -24.09 13.02 4.78
C LEU A 516 -24.69 14.00 3.75
N LYS A 517 -26.01 14.16 3.75
CA LYS A 517 -26.73 15.03 2.81
C LYS A 517 -26.52 16.51 3.12
N TYR A 518 -26.70 16.93 4.37
CA TYR A 518 -26.73 18.35 4.73
C TYR A 518 -25.37 18.90 5.16
N ASP A 519 -24.62 18.16 6.00
CA ASP A 519 -23.28 18.61 6.46
C ASP A 519 -22.22 18.33 5.39
N LYS A 520 -22.19 17.10 4.85
CA LYS A 520 -21.19 16.73 3.82
C LYS A 520 -21.58 17.10 2.40
N LYS A 521 -22.83 17.55 2.18
CA LYS A 521 -23.36 17.94 0.86
C LYS A 521 -23.26 16.83 -0.20
N TYR A 522 -23.31 15.57 0.21
CA TYR A 522 -23.29 14.44 -0.72
C TYR A 522 -24.64 14.32 -1.46
N ARG A 523 -24.58 13.91 -2.72
CA ARG A 523 -25.76 13.72 -3.57
C ARG A 523 -26.17 12.24 -3.57
N PHE A 524 -27.48 12.02 -3.50
CA PHE A 524 -28.10 10.69 -3.47
C PHE A 524 -28.99 10.49 -4.69
N ARG A 525 -28.95 9.29 -5.26
CA ARG A 525 -29.82 8.86 -6.36
C ARG A 525 -30.36 7.47 -6.05
N GLU A 526 -31.66 7.26 -6.15
CA GLU A 526 -32.26 5.93 -5.98
C GLU A 526 -31.76 4.96 -7.06
N LEU A 527 -31.55 3.71 -6.66
CA LEU A 527 -31.17 2.60 -7.54
C LEU A 527 -32.18 1.47 -7.34
N ARG A 528 -33.11 1.31 -8.27
CA ARG A 528 -34.26 0.39 -8.19
C ARG A 528 -34.05 -0.90 -8.99
N SER A 529 -33.12 -0.89 -9.94
CA SER A 529 -32.85 -2.04 -10.82
C SER A 529 -31.36 -2.38 -10.95
N LEU A 530 -31.08 -3.60 -11.39
CA LEU A 530 -29.73 -4.06 -11.69
C LEU A 530 -29.06 -3.22 -12.79
N SER A 531 -29.83 -2.85 -13.82
CA SER A 531 -29.35 -2.01 -14.93
C SER A 531 -28.87 -0.64 -14.44
N GLU A 532 -29.62 -0.01 -13.54
CA GLU A 532 -29.23 1.27 -12.94
C GLU A 532 -27.96 1.15 -12.10
N ILE A 533 -27.81 0.07 -11.32
CA ILE A 533 -26.58 -0.17 -10.54
C ILE A 533 -25.38 -0.34 -11.45
N VAL A 534 -25.51 -1.16 -12.50
CA VAL A 534 -24.45 -1.40 -13.47
C VAL A 534 -24.07 -0.09 -14.17
N GLN A 535 -25.06 0.71 -14.59
CA GLN A 535 -24.82 2.01 -15.22
C GLN A 535 -24.14 3.00 -14.24
N PHE A 536 -24.60 3.04 -12.99
CA PHE A 536 -24.05 3.90 -11.95
C PHE A 536 -22.56 3.62 -11.71
N PHE A 537 -22.18 2.34 -11.59
CA PHE A 537 -20.78 1.96 -11.46
C PHE A 537 -20.00 2.00 -12.79
N SER A 538 -20.63 1.93 -13.95
CA SER A 538 -19.90 2.04 -15.23
C SER A 538 -19.52 3.48 -15.55
N THR A 539 -20.35 4.44 -15.18
CA THR A 539 -20.20 5.86 -15.55
C THR A 539 -19.32 6.67 -14.60
N LYS A 540 -19.34 6.37 -13.29
CA LYS A 540 -18.66 7.19 -12.27
C LYS A 540 -17.50 6.45 -11.60
N LYS A 541 -16.34 7.10 -11.40
CA LYS A 541 -15.11 6.44 -10.88
C LYS A 541 -14.99 6.38 -9.36
N LYS A 542 -15.53 7.34 -8.62
CA LYS A 542 -15.46 7.43 -7.14
C LYS A 542 -16.87 7.50 -6.56
N VAL A 543 -17.56 6.38 -6.62
CA VAL A 543 -18.94 6.26 -6.14
C VAL A 543 -19.13 5.00 -5.34
N LEU A 544 -20.07 5.07 -4.41
CA LEU A 544 -20.58 3.97 -3.62
C LEU A 544 -22.10 3.92 -3.81
N ALA A 545 -22.69 2.74 -3.63
CA ALA A 545 -24.10 2.64 -3.30
C ALA A 545 -24.21 2.13 -1.87
N HIS A 546 -25.31 2.46 -1.19
CA HIS A 546 -25.55 2.04 0.18
C HIS A 546 -27.05 1.86 0.39
N GLY A 547 -27.38 1.02 1.36
CA GLY A 547 -28.76 0.80 1.73
C GLY A 547 -28.91 0.06 3.04
N VAL A 548 -30.15 -0.22 3.38
CA VAL A 548 -30.52 -1.11 4.48
C VAL A 548 -31.47 -2.16 3.92
N GLY A 549 -31.26 -3.41 4.28
CA GLY A 549 -32.16 -4.50 3.92
C GLY A 549 -32.22 -5.57 5.00
N CYS A 550 -33.08 -6.56 4.84
CA CYS A 550 -33.22 -7.64 5.80
C CYS A 550 -31.99 -8.56 5.79
N ALA A 551 -31.36 -8.75 6.95
CA ALA A 551 -30.15 -9.57 7.11
C ALA A 551 -30.33 -11.00 6.57
N GLY A 552 -31.49 -11.63 6.85
CA GLY A 552 -31.82 -12.98 6.38
C GLY A 552 -32.01 -13.11 4.88
N ASP A 553 -32.30 -12.02 4.18
CA ASP A 553 -32.38 -12.01 2.71
C ASP A 553 -31.01 -11.75 2.08
N ILE A 554 -30.23 -10.84 2.65
CA ILE A 554 -28.91 -10.46 2.13
C ILE A 554 -27.87 -11.56 2.39
N LEU A 555 -27.92 -12.19 3.57
CA LEU A 555 -26.97 -13.21 4.03
C LEU A 555 -27.72 -14.42 4.63
N PRO A 556 -28.49 -15.17 3.82
CA PRO A 556 -29.32 -16.29 4.30
C PRO A 556 -28.51 -17.40 4.98
N ASN A 557 -27.25 -17.58 4.60
CA ASN A 557 -26.35 -18.57 5.21
C ASN A 557 -25.91 -18.21 6.65
N TYR A 558 -26.16 -16.98 7.09
CA TYR A 558 -25.75 -16.47 8.41
C TYR A 558 -26.94 -16.10 9.29
N PHE A 559 -28.06 -15.73 8.67
CA PHE A 559 -29.26 -15.29 9.35
C PHE A 559 -30.44 -16.08 8.81
N THR A 560 -31.01 -16.94 9.65
CA THR A 560 -32.24 -17.66 9.35
C THR A 560 -33.44 -16.80 9.74
N LYS A 561 -34.45 -16.77 8.87
CA LYS A 561 -35.76 -16.21 9.21
C LYS A 561 -36.55 -17.23 10.00
N ARG A 562 -37.15 -16.82 11.13
CA ARG A 562 -38.08 -17.62 11.92
C ARG A 562 -39.54 -17.41 11.49
N SER A 563 -39.83 -16.30 10.81
CA SER A 563 -41.13 -16.03 10.21
C SER A 563 -41.01 -15.25 8.90
N PHE A 564 -42.08 -15.26 8.09
CA PHE A 564 -42.10 -14.58 6.78
C PHE A 564 -41.87 -13.06 6.89
N ASN A 565 -42.40 -12.43 7.93
CA ASN A 565 -42.33 -10.98 8.15
C ASN A 565 -41.13 -10.55 9.01
N GLU A 566 -40.27 -11.48 9.43
CA GLU A 566 -39.09 -11.14 10.21
C GLU A 566 -38.04 -10.45 9.34
N CYS A 567 -37.70 -9.22 9.73
CA CYS A 567 -36.64 -8.45 9.09
C CYS A 567 -35.73 -7.80 10.12
N ARG A 568 -34.51 -8.33 10.26
CA ARG A 568 -33.44 -7.65 10.99
C ARG A 568 -32.77 -6.63 10.05
N PRO A 569 -32.83 -5.32 10.33
CA PRO A 569 -32.20 -4.32 9.47
C PRO A 569 -30.68 -4.51 9.46
N LEU A 570 -30.10 -4.53 8.25
CA LEU A 570 -28.67 -4.64 8.03
C LEU A 570 -28.22 -3.56 7.04
N PRO A 571 -27.53 -2.50 7.51
CA PRO A 571 -26.91 -1.53 6.63
C PRO A 571 -25.78 -2.17 5.82
N PHE A 572 -25.60 -1.73 4.58
CA PHE A 572 -24.54 -2.21 3.70
C PHE A 572 -24.08 -1.14 2.71
N ILE A 573 -22.89 -1.37 2.14
CA ILE A 573 -22.32 -0.61 1.04
C ILE A 573 -22.04 -1.56 -0.12
N ILE A 574 -22.36 -1.13 -1.34
CA ILE A 574 -21.90 -1.74 -2.57
C ILE A 574 -20.85 -0.81 -3.17
N ASP A 575 -19.69 -1.35 -3.52
CA ASP A 575 -18.57 -0.56 -4.07
C ASP A 575 -18.13 -0.98 -5.48
N GLY A 576 -18.90 -1.86 -6.10
CA GLY A 576 -18.73 -2.31 -7.47
C GLY A 576 -19.54 -3.55 -7.77
N TYR A 577 -19.30 -4.12 -8.95
CA TYR A 577 -19.92 -5.37 -9.38
C TYR A 577 -18.93 -6.21 -10.19
N ILE A 578 -19.19 -7.50 -10.27
CA ILE A 578 -18.51 -8.43 -11.16
C ILE A 578 -19.55 -9.18 -12.01
N LYS A 579 -19.14 -9.55 -13.22
CA LYS A 579 -19.88 -10.46 -14.09
C LYS A 579 -19.15 -11.78 -14.11
N ASP A 580 -19.82 -12.88 -13.79
CA ASP A 580 -19.25 -14.21 -13.93
C ASP A 580 -19.22 -14.66 -15.40
N LYS A 581 -18.66 -15.85 -15.66
CA LYS A 581 -18.60 -16.45 -17.00
C LYS A 581 -19.98 -16.72 -17.62
N ARG A 582 -21.02 -16.93 -16.79
CA ARG A 582 -22.42 -17.15 -17.17
C ARG A 582 -23.22 -15.83 -17.21
N LYS A 583 -22.55 -14.68 -17.22
CA LYS A 583 -23.14 -13.33 -17.20
C LYS A 583 -23.98 -13.02 -15.95
N LYS A 584 -23.89 -13.83 -14.88
CA LYS A 584 -24.53 -13.50 -13.60
C LYS A 584 -23.79 -12.33 -12.96
N ILE A 585 -24.55 -11.40 -12.39
CA ILE A 585 -23.99 -10.21 -11.74
C ILE A 585 -23.97 -10.40 -10.23
N PHE A 586 -22.78 -10.26 -9.66
CA PHE A 586 -22.57 -10.20 -8.22
C PHE A 586 -22.13 -8.80 -7.84
N LEU A 587 -22.73 -8.28 -6.77
CA LEU A 587 -22.39 -7.00 -6.20
C LEU A 587 -21.30 -7.19 -5.14
N ILE A 588 -20.34 -6.27 -5.14
CA ILE A 588 -19.25 -6.26 -4.16
C ILE A 588 -19.77 -5.52 -2.95
N THR A 589 -20.22 -6.28 -1.96
CA THR A 589 -21.00 -5.77 -0.84
C THR A 589 -20.20 -5.87 0.45
N ARG A 590 -20.33 -4.84 1.29
CA ARG A 590 -19.77 -4.77 2.64
C ARG A 590 -20.92 -4.47 3.58
N THR A 591 -21.35 -5.46 4.34
CA THR A 591 -22.37 -5.22 5.36
C THR A 591 -21.74 -4.52 6.55
N ALA A 592 -22.53 -3.82 7.36
CA ALA A 592 -22.06 -3.13 8.56
C ALA A 592 -21.40 -4.05 9.59
N ILE A 593 -21.55 -5.38 9.45
CA ILE A 593 -20.98 -6.41 10.31
C ILE A 593 -19.76 -7.12 9.70
N ASP A 594 -19.49 -6.93 8.40
CA ASP A 594 -18.30 -7.44 7.71
C ASP A 594 -17.07 -6.62 8.04
N ASP A 595 -15.88 -7.21 8.01
CA ASP A 595 -14.63 -6.44 7.99
C ASP A 595 -14.50 -5.60 6.71
N VAL A 596 -14.08 -4.34 6.87
CA VAL A 596 -13.96 -3.38 5.75
C VAL A 596 -12.93 -3.75 4.70
N HIS A 597 -12.03 -4.70 4.93
CA HIS A 597 -11.09 -5.21 3.93
C HIS A 597 -11.57 -6.52 3.29
N THR A 598 -12.76 -7.01 3.66
CA THR A 598 -13.27 -8.33 3.25
C THR A 598 -14.68 -8.23 2.67
N PRO A 599 -14.84 -7.62 1.48
CA PRO A 599 -16.13 -7.58 0.83
C PRO A 599 -16.61 -8.97 0.42
N ARG A 600 -17.93 -9.14 0.36
CA ARG A 600 -18.61 -10.35 -0.12
C ARG A 600 -19.16 -10.14 -1.51
N LEU A 601 -19.21 -11.22 -2.28
CA LEU A 601 -19.92 -11.26 -3.55
C LEU A 601 -21.36 -11.69 -3.29
N ILE A 602 -22.31 -10.77 -3.42
CA ILE A 602 -23.72 -11.05 -3.17
C ILE A 602 -24.50 -10.91 -4.47
N ASN A 603 -25.34 -11.90 -4.79
CA ASN A 603 -26.20 -11.82 -5.98
C ASN A 603 -27.18 -10.65 -5.85
N TRP A 604 -27.44 -9.95 -6.95
CA TRP A 604 -28.41 -8.85 -6.98
C TRP A 604 -29.76 -9.22 -6.37
N ASN A 605 -30.26 -10.43 -6.63
CA ASN A 605 -31.57 -10.86 -6.15
C ASN A 605 -31.67 -10.83 -4.62
N TYR A 606 -30.60 -11.21 -3.90
CA TYR A 606 -30.57 -11.15 -2.43
C TYR A 606 -30.58 -9.71 -1.91
N ILE A 607 -29.84 -8.81 -2.57
CA ILE A 607 -29.85 -7.38 -2.23
C ILE A 607 -31.23 -6.78 -2.51
N TYR A 608 -31.79 -7.05 -3.69
CA TYR A 608 -33.09 -6.54 -4.09
C TYR A 608 -34.20 -7.00 -3.14
N SER A 609 -34.30 -8.30 -2.89
CA SER A 609 -35.28 -8.86 -1.95
C SER A 609 -35.09 -8.29 -0.54
N GLY A 610 -33.85 -8.19 -0.06
CA GLY A 610 -33.58 -7.63 1.27
C GLY A 610 -33.99 -6.16 1.39
N VAL A 611 -33.72 -5.33 0.38
CA VAL A 611 -34.13 -3.92 0.37
C VAL A 611 -35.65 -3.79 0.22
N LYS A 612 -36.27 -4.58 -0.66
CA LYS A 612 -37.72 -4.57 -0.88
C LYS A 612 -38.48 -4.94 0.40
N ASN A 613 -38.15 -6.09 0.99
CA ASN A 613 -38.81 -6.59 2.19
C ASN A 613 -38.59 -5.65 3.38
N TYR A 614 -37.39 -5.08 3.52
CA TYR A 614 -37.16 -4.07 4.55
C TYR A 614 -37.98 -2.80 4.29
N GLY A 615 -38.07 -2.34 3.05
CA GLY A 615 -38.88 -1.21 2.65
C GLY A 615 -40.36 -1.40 3.00
N GLU A 616 -40.91 -2.61 2.89
CA GLU A 616 -42.31 -2.91 3.24
C GLU A 616 -42.59 -2.83 4.75
N VAL A 617 -41.63 -3.26 5.59
CA VAL A 617 -41.76 -3.21 7.05
C VAL A 617 -41.23 -1.90 7.66
N HIS A 618 -40.53 -1.09 6.87
CA HIS A 618 -40.01 0.19 7.31
C HIS A 618 -41.17 1.19 7.54
N PRO A 619 -41.16 1.98 8.62
CA PRO A 619 -42.31 2.85 8.96
C PRO A 619 -42.74 3.82 7.86
N MET A 620 -41.81 4.29 7.05
CA MET A 620 -42.10 5.19 5.92
C MET A 620 -42.41 4.50 4.58
N LYS A 621 -42.44 3.15 4.55
CA LYS A 621 -42.69 2.34 3.34
C LYS A 621 -41.89 2.78 2.10
N SER A 622 -40.59 3.04 2.29
CA SER A 622 -39.74 3.66 1.26
C SER A 622 -38.68 2.71 0.72
N TRP A 623 -38.20 3.00 -0.50
CA TRP A 623 -37.08 2.27 -1.10
C TRP A 623 -35.75 2.77 -0.52
N LEU A 624 -34.92 1.87 0.01
CA LEU A 624 -33.77 2.22 0.84
C LEU A 624 -32.42 1.84 0.24
N LEU A 625 -32.29 1.94 -1.09
CA LEU A 625 -31.03 1.75 -1.82
C LEU A 625 -30.69 2.96 -2.70
N TYR A 626 -29.57 3.62 -2.37
CA TYR A 626 -29.14 4.86 -3.01
C TYR A 626 -27.69 4.78 -3.46
N GLY A 627 -27.40 5.34 -4.63
CA GLY A 627 -26.06 5.71 -5.09
C GLY A 627 -25.65 7.05 -4.50
N ILE A 628 -24.41 7.13 -4.01
CA ILE A 628 -23.80 8.36 -3.47
C ILE A 628 -22.74 8.87 -4.43
N ASN A 629 -22.70 10.19 -4.60
CA ASN A 629 -21.54 10.89 -5.14
C ASN A 629 -21.29 12.20 -4.40
N LYS A 630 -20.00 12.53 -4.26
CA LYS A 630 -19.54 13.86 -3.85
C LYS A 630 -19.59 14.82 -5.03
#